data_AF-A0A2E6PRW8-F1
#
_entry.id   AF-A0A2E6PRW8-F1
#
_cell.length_a   1.000
_cell.length_b   1.000
_cell.length_c   1.000
_cell.angle_alpha   90.00
_cell.angle_beta   90.00
_cell.angle_gamma   90.00
#
_symmetry.space_group_name_H-M   'P 1'
#
loop_
_entity.id
_entity.type
_entity.pdbx_description
1 polymer ?
#
loop_
_entity_poly.entity_id
_entity_poly.type
_entity_poly.pdbx_seq_one_letter_code
_entity_poly.pdbx_strand_id
1 'polypeptide(L)'
;MIFKIKIFWECLKKNWKVTTLAVWSVIVWFVSRRSSAVAIEAMKANKESYEAQIKSLKKQHKVEIEKRQELRLKYEQALATIEEKYNKKKEELSKIEKKKVKEIVEKAKDNPDEINKKIEDLFGFTSDN
;
A
#
# COMPACT_ATOMS: atom_id res chain seq x y z
N MET A 1 -35.61 -21.22 -63.71
CA MET A 1 -34.40 -21.23 -62.84
C MET A 1 -33.13 -21.71 -63.56
N ILE A 2 -33.23 -22.67 -64.50
CA ILE A 2 -32.10 -23.23 -65.28
C ILE A 2 -31.41 -22.20 -66.22
N PHE A 3 -32.16 -21.26 -66.80
CA PHE A 3 -31.60 -20.25 -67.71
C PHE A 3 -30.59 -19.28 -67.04
N LYS A 4 -30.77 -18.98 -65.75
CA LYS A 4 -29.85 -18.10 -65.02
C LYS A 4 -28.48 -18.75 -64.82
N ILE A 5 -28.46 -20.08 -64.63
CA ILE A 5 -27.22 -20.85 -64.46
C ILE A 5 -26.43 -20.89 -65.77
N LYS A 6 -27.08 -21.04 -66.93
CA LYS A 6 -26.40 -21.04 -68.24
C LYS A 6 -25.76 -19.69 -68.56
N ILE A 7 -26.48 -18.58 -68.37
CA ILE A 7 -25.95 -17.23 -68.57
C ILE A 7 -24.80 -16.94 -67.59
N PHE A 8 -24.92 -17.41 -66.35
CA PHE A 8 -23.84 -17.30 -65.36
C PHE A 8 -22.59 -18.09 -65.77
N TRP A 9 -22.77 -19.27 -66.38
CA TRP A 9 -21.68 -20.13 -66.86
C TRP A 9 -20.96 -19.55 -68.09
N GLU A 10 -21.71 -18.94 -69.01
CA GLU A 10 -21.14 -18.24 -70.16
C GLU A 10 -20.42 -16.95 -69.76
N CYS A 11 -20.95 -16.19 -68.80
CA CYS A 11 -20.24 -15.05 -68.21
C CYS A 11 -18.95 -15.48 -67.47
N LEU A 12 -18.98 -16.64 -66.81
CA LEU A 12 -17.82 -17.20 -66.11
C LEU A 12 -16.64 -17.47 -67.04
N LYS A 13 -16.93 -18.02 -68.23
CA LYS A 13 -15.90 -18.33 -69.23
C LYS A 13 -15.43 -17.09 -69.99
N LYS A 14 -16.34 -16.20 -70.37
CA LYS A 14 -16.02 -15.05 -71.22
C LYS A 14 -15.29 -13.94 -70.46
N ASN A 15 -15.61 -13.75 -69.18
CA ASN A 15 -15.04 -12.69 -68.33
C ASN A 15 -14.44 -13.27 -67.05
N TRP A 16 -13.55 -14.27 -67.17
CA TRP A 16 -12.84 -14.91 -66.05
C TRP A 16 -12.21 -13.91 -65.07
N LYS A 17 -11.67 -12.78 -65.56
CA LYS A 17 -11.10 -11.72 -64.72
C LYS A 17 -12.14 -11.04 -63.83
N VAL A 18 -13.38 -10.89 -64.30
CA VAL A 18 -14.46 -10.23 -63.55
C VAL A 18 -15.04 -11.18 -62.51
N THR A 19 -15.16 -12.47 -62.83
CA THR A 19 -15.67 -13.46 -61.90
C THR A 19 -14.70 -13.75 -60.75
N THR A 20 -13.38 -13.79 -61.01
CA THR A 20 -12.39 -13.89 -59.93
C THR A 20 -12.43 -12.68 -59.00
N LEU A 21 -12.60 -11.48 -59.54
CA LEU A 21 -12.71 -10.24 -58.75
C LEU A 21 -14.01 -10.20 -57.91
N ALA A 22 -15.12 -10.69 -58.45
CA ALA A 22 -16.38 -10.82 -57.71
C ALA A 22 -16.28 -11.85 -56.57
N VAL A 23 -15.69 -13.02 -56.83
CA VAL A 23 -15.46 -14.04 -55.79
C VAL A 23 -14.52 -13.51 -54.70
N TRP A 24 -13.44 -12.82 -55.08
CA TRP A 24 -12.54 -12.17 -54.14
C TRP A 24 -13.27 -11.16 -53.24
N SER A 25 -14.14 -10.32 -53.83
CA SER A 25 -14.91 -9.33 -53.09
C SER A 25 -15.87 -9.97 -52.06
N VAL A 26 -16.50 -11.10 -52.42
CA VAL A 26 -17.38 -11.84 -51.50
C VAL A 26 -16.59 -12.46 -50.34
N ILE A 27 -15.40 -13.01 -50.62
CA ILE A 27 -14.52 -13.57 -49.59
C ILE A 27 -14.07 -12.47 -48.62
N VAL A 28 -13.60 -11.33 -49.13
CA VAL A 28 -13.18 -10.18 -48.30
C VAL A 28 -14.34 -9.69 -47.44
N TRP A 29 -15.54 -9.54 -48.01
CA TRP A 29 -16.73 -9.13 -47.27
C TRP A 29 -17.09 -10.11 -46.14
N PHE A 30 -17.02 -11.40 -46.40
CA PHE A 30 -17.32 -12.43 -45.41
C PHE A 30 -16.30 -12.48 -44.27
N VAL A 31 -15.00 -12.38 -44.59
CA VAL A 31 -13.91 -12.32 -43.60
C VAL A 31 -14.00 -11.03 -42.77
N SER A 32 -14.22 -9.89 -43.42
CA SER A 32 -14.34 -8.59 -42.75
C SER A 32 -15.49 -8.58 -41.74
N ARG A 33 -16.64 -9.16 -42.09
CA ARG A 33 -17.81 -9.20 -41.20
C ARG A 33 -17.59 -10.11 -39.98
N ARG A 34 -16.85 -11.21 -40.13
CA ARG A 34 -16.47 -12.06 -38.99
C ARG A 34 -15.42 -11.38 -38.10
N SER A 35 -14.41 -10.76 -38.70
CA SER A 35 -13.33 -10.09 -37.99
C SER A 35 -13.84 -8.92 -37.12
N SER A 36 -14.80 -8.13 -37.62
CA SER A 36 -15.37 -7.01 -36.86
C SER A 36 -16.12 -7.48 -35.60
N ALA A 37 -16.85 -8.60 -35.69
CA ALA A 37 -17.58 -9.12 -34.54
C ALA A 37 -16.62 -9.62 -33.44
N VAL A 38 -15.58 -10.36 -33.83
CA VAL A 38 -14.54 -10.85 -32.92
C VAL A 38 -13.76 -9.69 -32.30
N ALA A 39 -13.44 -8.65 -33.07
CA ALA A 39 -12.76 -7.47 -32.54
C ALA A 39 -13.60 -6.71 -31.50
N ILE A 40 -14.91 -6.57 -31.74
CA ILE A 40 -15.83 -5.92 -30.78
C ILE A 40 -15.95 -6.75 -29.50
N GLU A 41 -16.04 -8.06 -29.61
CA GLU A 41 -16.11 -8.95 -28.45
C GLU A 41 -14.82 -8.90 -27.63
N ALA A 42 -13.66 -8.95 -28.28
CA ALA A 42 -12.36 -8.79 -27.63
C ALA A 42 -12.23 -7.43 -26.93
N MET A 43 -12.68 -6.34 -27.57
CA MET A 43 -12.68 -5.01 -26.94
C MET A 43 -13.61 -4.95 -25.72
N LYS A 44 -14.79 -5.57 -25.77
CA LYS A 44 -15.71 -5.64 -24.61
C LYS A 44 -15.09 -6.44 -23.47
N ALA A 45 -14.54 -7.62 -23.75
CA ALA A 45 -13.87 -8.45 -22.75
C ALA A 45 -12.69 -7.70 -22.10
N ASN A 46 -11.89 -6.98 -22.88
CA ASN A 46 -10.80 -6.15 -22.37
C ASN A 46 -11.32 -5.02 -21.48
N LYS A 47 -12.39 -4.33 -21.91
CA LYS A 47 -13.01 -3.26 -21.12
C LYS A 47 -13.51 -3.78 -19.78
N GLU A 48 -14.25 -4.88 -19.77
CA GLU A 48 -14.76 -5.52 -18.55
C GLU A 48 -13.62 -5.96 -17.63
N SER A 49 -12.56 -6.54 -18.20
CA SER A 49 -11.34 -6.90 -17.45
C SER A 49 -10.69 -5.69 -16.80
N TYR A 50 -10.52 -4.58 -17.52
CA TYR A 50 -9.95 -3.36 -16.97
C TYR A 50 -10.83 -2.75 -15.89
N GLU A 51 -12.15 -2.73 -16.08
CA GLU A 51 -13.10 -2.27 -15.05
C GLU A 51 -13.02 -3.12 -13.78
N ALA A 52 -12.92 -4.45 -13.92
CA ALA A 52 -12.74 -5.36 -12.79
C ALA A 52 -11.40 -5.13 -12.07
N GLN A 53 -10.31 -4.92 -12.81
CA GLN A 53 -8.99 -4.60 -12.26
C GLN A 53 -9.01 -3.28 -11.49
N ILE A 54 -9.60 -2.22 -12.07
CA ILE A 54 -9.74 -0.91 -11.41
C ILE A 54 -10.58 -1.04 -10.14
N LYS A 55 -11.68 -1.80 -10.19
CA LYS A 55 -12.54 -2.01 -9.02
C LYS A 55 -11.80 -2.76 -7.90
N SER A 56 -11.03 -3.79 -8.26
CA SER A 56 -10.19 -4.55 -7.32
C SER A 56 -9.13 -3.64 -6.69
N LEU A 57 -8.40 -2.87 -7.50
CA LEU A 57 -7.38 -1.94 -7.05
C LEU A 57 -7.94 -0.87 -6.11
N LYS A 58 -9.10 -0.28 -6.45
CA LYS A 58 -9.80 0.67 -5.58
C LYS A 58 -10.19 0.06 -4.25
N LYS A 59 -10.65 -1.20 -4.24
CA LYS A 59 -11.01 -1.91 -3.01
C LYS A 59 -9.76 -2.18 -2.15
N GLN A 60 -8.69 -2.65 -2.75
CA GLN A 60 -7.42 -2.90 -2.05
C GLN A 60 -6.85 -1.61 -1.46
N HIS A 61 -6.89 -0.51 -2.23
CA HIS A 61 -6.39 0.78 -1.75
C HIS A 61 -7.20 1.32 -0.56
N LYS A 62 -8.53 1.16 -0.56
CA LYS A 62 -9.36 1.52 0.61
C LYS A 62 -8.97 0.71 1.84
N VAL A 63 -8.84 -0.61 1.71
CA VAL A 63 -8.41 -1.49 2.81
C VAL A 63 -7.02 -1.13 3.31
N GLU A 64 -6.11 -0.76 2.41
CA GLU A 64 -4.77 -0.32 2.76
C GLU A 64 -4.81 0.97 3.58
N ILE A 65 -5.61 1.96 3.16
CA ILE A 65 -5.78 3.23 3.91
C ILE A 65 -6.33 2.96 5.31
N GLU A 66 -7.37 2.14 5.43
CA GLU A 66 -7.97 1.78 6.72
C GLU A 66 -6.95 1.10 7.64
N LYS A 67 -6.20 0.12 7.13
CA LYS A 67 -5.14 -0.55 7.90
C LYS A 67 -4.02 0.38 8.30
N ARG A 68 -3.60 1.30 7.42
CA ARG A 68 -2.57 2.30 7.73
C ARG A 68 -3.05 3.24 8.84
N GLN A 69 -4.31 3.67 8.81
CA GLN A 69 -4.90 4.50 9.85
C GLN A 69 -4.96 3.76 11.19
N GLU A 70 -5.41 2.50 11.20
CA GLU A 70 -5.45 1.68 12.41
C GLU A 70 -4.05 1.47 13.01
N LEU A 71 -3.06 1.14 12.18
CA LEU A 71 -1.68 0.98 12.61
C LEU A 71 -1.10 2.28 13.18
N ARG A 72 -1.40 3.42 12.55
CA ARG A 72 -0.97 4.73 13.04
C ARG A 72 -1.56 5.03 14.42
N LEU A 73 -2.86 4.80 14.62
CA LEU A 73 -3.51 4.99 15.92
C LEU A 73 -2.90 4.09 17.00
N LYS A 74 -2.66 2.81 16.69
CA LYS A 74 -2.01 1.88 17.61
C LYS A 74 -0.59 2.32 17.96
N TYR A 75 0.17 2.81 16.98
CA TYR A 75 1.51 3.33 17.19
C TYR A 75 1.50 4.56 18.10
N GLU A 76 0.62 5.54 17.83
CA GLU A 76 0.48 6.75 18.65
C GLU A 76 0.06 6.41 20.08
N GLN A 77 -0.87 5.46 20.28
CA GLN A 77 -1.26 4.98 21.61
C GLN A 77 -0.12 4.28 22.35
N ALA A 78 0.65 3.44 21.66
CA ALA A 78 1.81 2.77 22.23
C ALA A 78 2.87 3.78 22.66
N LEU A 79 3.14 4.78 21.82
CA LEU A 79 4.09 5.86 22.12
C LEU A 79 3.64 6.66 23.34
N ALA A 80 2.39 7.08 23.40
CA ALA A 80 1.83 7.81 24.53
C ALA A 80 1.94 7.00 25.84
N THR A 81 1.69 5.69 25.78
CA THR A 81 1.81 4.79 26.94
C THR A 81 3.27 4.69 27.42
N ILE A 82 4.23 4.65 26.48
CA ILE A 82 5.66 4.61 26.80
C ILE A 82 6.10 5.93 27.44
N GLU A 83 5.70 7.06 26.86
CA GLU A 83 5.99 8.40 27.40
C GLU A 83 5.41 8.59 28.80
N GLU A 84 4.16 8.18 29.02
CA GLU A 84 3.52 8.27 30.34
C GLU A 84 4.27 7.42 31.37
N LYS A 85 4.63 6.18 31.02
CA LYS A 85 5.43 5.30 31.89
C LYS A 85 6.81 5.88 32.19
N TYR A 86 7.45 6.47 31.19
CA TYR A 86 8.76 7.10 31.36
C TYR A 86 8.65 8.32 32.29
N ASN A 87 7.68 9.20 32.07
CA ASN A 87 7.46 10.38 32.89
C ASN A 87 7.13 10.02 34.35
N LYS A 88 6.27 9.03 34.58
CA LYS A 88 5.99 8.51 35.93
C LYS A 88 7.25 8.00 36.62
N LYS A 89 8.04 7.16 35.94
CA LYS A 89 9.32 6.66 36.48
C LYS A 89 10.30 7.78 36.76
N LYS A 90 10.39 8.79 35.89
CA LYS A 90 11.25 9.96 36.08
C LYS A 90 10.84 10.78 37.30
N GLU A 91 9.54 10.99 37.49
CA GLU A 91 9.02 11.67 38.68
C GLU A 91 9.30 10.88 39.96
N GLU A 92 9.06 9.57 39.94
CA GLU A 92 9.36 8.67 41.06
C GLU A 92 10.86 8.71 41.42
N LEU A 93 11.74 8.62 40.41
CA LEU A 93 13.19 8.73 40.60
C LEU A 93 13.55 10.07 41.25
N SER A 94 13.00 11.18 40.76
CA SER A 94 13.26 12.52 41.33
C SER A 94 12.80 12.65 42.78
N LYS A 95 11.68 12.00 43.14
CA LYS A 95 11.17 11.98 44.52
C LYS A 95 12.09 11.14 45.42
N ILE A 96 12.57 10.00 44.92
CA ILE A 96 13.52 9.14 45.63
C ILE A 96 14.85 9.87 45.83
N GLU A 97 15.39 10.52 44.80
CA GLU A 97 16.61 11.33 44.89
C GLU A 97 16.46 12.45 45.91
N LYS A 98 15.38 13.23 45.85
CA LYS A 98 15.12 14.29 46.84
C LYS A 98 15.00 13.77 48.27
N LYS A 99 14.37 12.60 48.47
CA LYS A 99 14.30 11.95 49.79
C LYS A 99 15.67 11.51 50.27
N LYS A 100 16.47 10.85 49.43
CA LYS A 100 17.83 10.44 49.76
C LYS A 100 18.72 11.64 50.11
N VAL A 101 18.65 12.72 49.33
CA VAL A 101 19.39 13.96 49.63
C VAL A 101 18.96 14.54 50.98
N LYS A 102 17.65 14.61 51.28
CA LYS A 102 17.16 15.05 52.59
C LYS A 102 17.68 14.17 53.73
N GLU A 103 17.60 12.85 53.60
CA GLU A 103 18.10 11.91 54.62
C GLU A 103 19.61 12.06 54.85
N ILE A 104 20.38 12.28 53.78
CA ILE A 104 21.81 12.56 53.89
C ILE A 104 22.01 13.89 54.64
N VAL A 105 21.33 14.97 54.25
CA VAL A 105 21.47 16.29 54.90
C VAL A 105 21.05 16.27 56.38
N GLU A 106 19.99 15.55 56.73
CA GLU A 106 19.56 15.40 58.13
C GLU A 106 20.60 14.62 58.95
N LYS A 107 21.09 13.48 58.45
CA LYS A 107 22.16 12.72 59.12
C LYS A 107 23.49 13.49 59.19
N ALA A 108 23.75 14.39 58.25
CA ALA A 108 24.94 15.24 58.21
C ALA A 108 24.96 16.29 59.33
N LYS A 109 23.78 16.81 59.71
CA LYS A 109 23.68 17.73 60.85
C LYS A 109 24.09 17.07 62.16
N ASP A 110 23.89 15.76 62.28
CA ASP A 110 24.23 14.99 63.47
C ASP A 110 25.70 14.51 63.46
N ASN A 111 26.30 14.25 62.29
CA ASN A 111 27.72 13.83 62.14
C ASN A 111 28.32 14.28 60.77
N PRO A 112 28.93 15.46 60.68
CA PRO A 112 29.37 16.04 59.40
C PRO A 112 30.53 15.30 58.72
N ASP A 113 31.49 14.77 59.49
CA ASP A 113 32.72 14.16 58.93
C ASP A 113 32.48 12.80 58.26
N GLU A 114 31.51 12.02 58.76
CA GLU A 114 31.20 10.69 58.22
C GLU A 114 30.39 10.75 56.92
N ILE A 115 29.73 11.89 56.67
CA ILE A 115 28.86 12.11 55.51
C ILE A 115 29.65 12.54 54.29
N ASN A 116 30.67 13.39 54.46
CA ASN A 116 31.54 13.79 53.35
C ASN A 116 32.12 12.55 52.66
N LYS A 117 32.67 11.59 53.41
CA LYS A 117 33.15 10.31 52.87
C LYS A 117 32.10 9.52 52.07
N LYS A 118 30.84 9.47 52.54
CA LYS A 118 29.76 8.74 51.84
C LYS A 118 29.26 9.46 50.59
N ILE A 119 29.28 10.79 50.57
CA ILE A 119 28.91 11.59 49.39
C ILE A 119 29.98 11.43 48.30
N GLU A 120 31.27 11.44 48.66
CA GLU A 120 32.37 11.21 47.73
C GLU A 120 32.29 9.81 47.08
N ASP A 121 31.98 8.76 47.86
CA ASP A 121 31.83 7.38 47.35
C ASP A 121 30.60 7.20 46.44
N LEU A 122 29.48 7.88 46.76
CA LEU A 122 28.22 7.74 45.99
C LEU A 122 28.21 8.54 44.69
N PHE A 123 28.90 9.69 44.66
CA PHE A 123 28.85 10.63 43.54
C PHE A 123 30.19 10.83 42.81
N GLY A 124 31.31 10.36 43.37
CA GLY A 124 32.62 10.31 42.70
C GLY A 124 33.35 11.64 42.59
N PHE A 125 33.03 12.64 43.43
CA PHE A 125 33.72 13.93 43.46
C PHE A 125 34.53 14.05 44.75
N THR A 126 35.75 14.59 44.67
CA THR A 126 36.64 14.85 45.82
C THR A 126 36.40 16.27 46.34
N SER A 127 36.07 16.43 47.62
CA SER A 127 35.94 17.72 48.27
C SER A 127 37.29 18.14 48.84
N ASP A 128 38.11 18.80 48.02
CA ASP A 128 39.26 19.54 48.55
C ASP A 128 38.76 20.73 49.38
N ASN A 129 39.28 20.80 50.61
CA ASN A 129 38.96 21.72 51.70
C ASN A 129 39.12 23.20 51.32
#